data_AF-A0A3N5W2J4-F1
#
_entry.id   AF-A0A3N5W2J4-F1
#
_cell.length_a   1.000
_cell.length_b   1.000
_cell.length_c   1.000
_cell.angle_alpha   90.00
_cell.angle_beta   90.00
_cell.angle_gamma   90.00
#
_symmetry.space_group_name_H-M   'P 1'
#
loop_
_entity.id
_entity.type
_entity.pdbx_description
1 polymer ?
#
loop_
_entity_poly.entity_id
_entity_poly.type
_entity_poly.pdbx_seq_one_letter_code
_entity_poly.pdbx_strand_id
1 'polypeptide(L)'
;FIAFSGIPGALIIPVLSDSLGRKKCLLLLNLGFSAVILFLAWAGNSWPALVAAVCLYGVIYTSTWPMYAAAGADFFPPGTTGSVLGFWTIFFGIGLILAPMVGGWIADLSGSFVQSFLAASGTGVVAAFFITRIRKVEPSPNS
;
A
#
# COMPACT_ATOMS: atom_id res chain seq x y z
N PHE A 1 -10.39 -15.55 2.97
CA PHE A 1 -10.04 -14.79 4.20
C PHE A 1 -9.78 -13.32 3.91
N ILE A 2 -8.80 -12.97 3.08
CA ILE A 2 -8.45 -11.57 2.71
C ILE A 2 -9.68 -10.76 2.22
N ALA A 3 -10.50 -11.33 1.33
CA ALA A 3 -11.66 -10.64 0.77
C ALA A 3 -12.73 -10.31 1.82
N PHE A 4 -12.98 -11.19 2.79
CA PHE A 4 -13.98 -10.98 3.85
C PHE A 4 -13.45 -10.04 4.94
N SER A 5 -12.19 -10.18 5.34
CA SER A 5 -11.57 -9.30 6.34
C SER A 5 -11.32 -7.89 5.78
N GLY A 6 -11.23 -7.73 4.46
CA GLY A 6 -10.99 -6.46 3.80
C GLY A 6 -12.22 -5.54 3.70
N ILE A 7 -13.45 -6.07 3.83
CA ILE A 7 -14.68 -5.28 3.67
C ILE A 7 -14.77 -4.11 4.67
N PRO A 8 -14.50 -4.29 5.98
CA PRO A 8 -14.51 -3.19 6.93
C PRO A 8 -13.44 -2.13 6.63
N GLY A 9 -12.24 -2.56 6.20
CA GLY A 9 -11.15 -1.66 5.85
C GLY A 9 -11.52 -0.73 4.71
N ALA A 10 -12.04 -1.31 3.63
CA ALA A 10 -12.43 -0.60 2.41
C ALA A 10 -13.47 0.50 2.66
N LEU A 11 -14.27 0.39 3.72
CA LEU A 11 -15.32 1.36 4.06
C LEU A 11 -14.86 2.36 5.12
N ILE A 12 -14.20 1.89 6.18
CA ILE A 12 -13.89 2.72 7.35
C ILE A 12 -12.66 3.59 7.11
N ILE A 13 -11.59 3.04 6.54
CA ILE A 13 -10.33 3.77 6.39
C ILE A 13 -10.46 4.95 5.43
N PRO A 14 -11.14 4.82 4.27
CA PRO A 14 -11.32 5.95 3.38
C PRO A 14 -12.11 7.09 4.01
N VAL A 15 -13.22 6.79 4.69
CA VAL A 15 -14.06 7.77 5.38
C VAL A 15 -13.30 8.44 6.52
N LEU A 16 -12.51 7.69 7.28
CA LEU A 16 -11.67 8.24 8.34
C LEU A 16 -10.54 9.13 7.78
N SER A 17 -10.08 8.86 6.56
CA SER A 17 -9.06 9.69 5.91
C SER A 17 -9.55 11.10 5.57
N ASP A 18 -10.87 11.29 5.39
CA ASP A 18 -11.48 12.59 5.09
C ASP A 18 -11.26 13.57 6.24
N SER A 19 -11.23 13.09 7.49
CA SER A 19 -11.02 13.91 8.68
C SER A 19 -9.54 14.02 9.09
N LEU A 20 -8.74 12.97 8.90
CA LEU A 20 -7.30 12.94 9.24
C LEU A 20 -6.41 13.60 8.17
N GLY A 21 -6.93 13.76 6.96
CA GLY A 21 -6.22 14.27 5.79
C GLY A 21 -5.58 13.16 4.95
N ARG A 22 -5.79 13.24 3.63
CA ARG A 22 -5.37 12.23 2.64
C ARG A 22 -3.90 11.83 2.74
N LYS A 23 -3.00 12.81 2.85
CA LYS A 23 -1.55 12.58 2.92
C LYS A 23 -1.17 11.72 4.11
N LYS A 24 -1.70 12.02 5.30
CA LYS A 24 -1.40 11.28 6.53
C LYS A 24 -1.95 9.87 6.45
N CYS A 25 -3.14 9.69 5.88
CA CYS A 25 -3.73 8.36 5.72
C CYS A 25 -2.92 7.48 4.76
N LEU A 26 -2.46 8.01 3.62
CA LEU A 26 -1.58 7.30 2.70
C LEU A 26 -0.25 6.89 3.37
N LEU A 27 0.32 7.74 4.24
CA LEU A 27 1.50 7.40 5.04
C LEU A 27 1.21 6.23 5.98
N LEU A 28 0.12 6.31 6.75
CA LEU A 28 -0.28 5.27 7.70
C LEU A 28 -0.56 3.94 7.01
N LEU A 29 -1.16 3.95 5.82
CA LEU A 29 -1.40 2.74 5.03
C LEU A 29 -0.10 2.07 4.59
N ASN A 30 0.84 2.83 4.04
CA ASN A 30 2.13 2.28 3.59
C ASN A 30 2.98 1.77 4.77
N LEU A 31 2.99 2.50 5.89
CA LEU A 31 3.62 2.03 7.13
C LEU A 31 2.91 0.79 7.68
N GLY A 32 1.59 0.73 7.59
CA GLY A 32 0.79 -0.41 7.99
C GLY A 32 1.14 -1.66 7.17
N PHE A 33 1.27 -1.54 5.84
CA PHE A 33 1.77 -2.65 5.01
C PHE A 33 3.16 -3.12 5.45
N SER A 34 4.07 -2.19 5.68
CA SER A 34 5.42 -2.50 6.14
C SER A 34 5.40 -3.28 7.47
N ALA A 35 4.58 -2.82 8.44
CA ALA A 35 4.42 -3.47 9.73
C ALA A 35 3.79 -4.87 9.63
N VAL A 36 2.76 -5.03 8.78
CA VAL A 36 2.10 -6.33 8.59
C VAL A 36 3.03 -7.33 7.89
N ILE A 37 3.84 -6.88 6.94
CA ILE A 37 4.85 -7.73 6.27
C ILE A 37 5.90 -8.20 7.28
N LEU A 38 6.38 -7.33 8.17
CA LEU A 38 7.28 -7.71 9.27
C LEU A 38 6.62 -8.70 10.24
N PHE A 39 5.35 -8.45 10.58
CA PHE A 39 4.60 -9.34 11.45
C PHE A 39 4.40 -10.72 10.81
N LEU A 40 4.21 -10.78 9.49
CA LEU A 40 4.14 -12.04 8.74
C LEU A 40 5.47 -12.79 8.78
N ALA A 41 6.60 -12.09 8.62
CA ALA A 41 7.93 -12.67 8.73
C ALA A 41 8.20 -13.24 10.14
N TRP A 42 7.71 -12.55 11.18
CA TRP A 42 7.85 -12.98 12.57
C TRP A 42 6.89 -14.12 12.96
N ALA A 43 5.68 -14.13 12.40
CA ALA A 43 4.66 -15.15 12.69
C ALA A 43 5.12 -16.58 12.37
N GLY A 44 6.08 -16.73 11.45
CA GLY A 44 6.75 -18.00 11.17
C GLY A 44 5.76 -19.12 10.88
N ASN A 45 5.72 -20.13 11.75
CA ASN A 45 4.89 -21.32 11.58
C ASN A 45 3.60 -21.31 12.45
N SER A 46 3.32 -20.22 13.18
CA SER A 46 2.16 -20.13 14.04
C SER A 46 0.90 -19.82 13.23
N TRP A 47 0.05 -20.84 13.03
CA TRP A 47 -1.20 -20.72 12.27
C TRP A 47 -2.09 -19.53 12.71
N PRO A 48 -2.37 -19.30 14.00
CA PRO A 48 -3.21 -18.16 14.42
C PRO A 48 -2.59 -16.80 14.08
N ALA A 49 -1.26 -16.67 14.21
CA ALA A 49 -0.56 -15.43 13.91
C ALA A 49 -0.55 -15.14 12.41
N LEU A 50 -0.38 -16.16 11.57
CA LEU A 50 -0.49 -16.04 10.12
C LEU A 50 -1.89 -15.61 9.68
N VAL A 51 -2.94 -16.21 10.26
CA VAL A 51 -4.33 -15.83 9.96
C VAL A 51 -4.58 -14.37 10.35
N ALA A 52 -4.12 -13.93 11.53
CA ALA A 52 -4.24 -12.54 11.97
C ALA A 52 -3.49 -11.57 11.03
N ALA A 53 -2.26 -11.90 10.64
CA ALA A 53 -1.45 -11.11 9.72
C ALA A 53 -2.13 -10.97 8.35
N VAL A 54 -2.65 -12.06 7.79
CA VAL A 54 -3.35 -12.07 6.49
C VAL A 54 -4.67 -11.29 6.57
N CYS A 55 -5.40 -11.38 7.68
CA CYS A 55 -6.61 -10.60 7.90
C CYS A 55 -6.31 -9.10 7.91
N LEU A 56 -5.28 -8.67 8.66
CA LEU A 56 -4.80 -7.29 8.72
C LEU A 56 -4.32 -6.81 7.34
N TYR A 57 -3.56 -7.64 6.63
CA TYR A 57 -3.13 -7.33 5.26
C TYR A 57 -4.32 -7.06 4.35
N GLY A 58 -5.38 -7.87 4.45
CA GLY A 58 -6.61 -7.67 3.67
C GLY A 58 -7.31 -6.35 3.94
N VAL A 59 -7.41 -5.93 5.21
CA VAL A 59 -7.98 -4.63 5.60
C VAL A 59 -7.24 -3.48 4.94
N ILE A 60 -5.90 -3.50 4.99
CA ILE A 60 -5.06 -2.44 4.43
C ILE A 60 -5.13 -2.46 2.89
N TYR A 61 -5.05 -3.66 2.29
CA TYR A 61 -5.06 -3.84 0.84
C TYR A 61 -6.33 -3.31 0.17
N THR A 62 -7.50 -3.63 0.70
CA THR A 62 -8.77 -3.17 0.11
C THR A 62 -9.00 -1.66 0.28
N SER A 63 -8.45 -1.07 1.35
CA SER A 63 -8.51 0.38 1.59
C SER A 63 -7.62 1.19 0.64
N THR A 64 -6.62 0.54 0.06
CA THR A 64 -5.57 1.21 -0.71
C THR A 64 -6.08 1.79 -2.03
N TRP A 65 -6.92 1.03 -2.75
CA TRP A 65 -7.53 1.46 -4.01
C TRP A 65 -8.39 2.73 -3.89
N PRO A 66 -9.42 2.79 -3.02
CA PRO A 66 -10.22 4.00 -2.84
C PRO A 66 -9.38 5.17 -2.31
N MET A 67 -8.31 4.89 -1.55
CA MET A 67 -7.40 5.93 -1.06
C MET A 67 -6.51 6.56 -2.11
N TYR A 68 -5.96 5.77 -3.02
CA TYR A 68 -5.24 6.33 -4.16
C TYR A 68 -6.19 7.04 -5.13
N ALA A 69 -7.42 6.56 -5.32
CA ALA A 69 -8.43 7.25 -6.12
C ALA A 69 -8.80 8.62 -5.52
N ALA A 70 -9.11 8.67 -4.24
CA ALA A 70 -9.46 9.91 -3.56
C ALA A 70 -8.27 10.89 -3.48
N ALA A 71 -7.06 10.39 -3.20
CA ALA A 71 -5.86 11.21 -3.24
C ALA A 71 -5.57 11.74 -4.65
N GLY A 72 -5.77 10.94 -5.69
CA GLY A 72 -5.64 11.36 -7.08
C GLY A 72 -6.65 12.44 -7.48
N ALA A 73 -7.85 12.41 -6.91
CA ALA A 73 -8.86 13.45 -7.11
C ALA A 73 -8.52 14.75 -6.33
N ASP A 74 -7.99 14.62 -5.11
CA ASP A 74 -7.71 15.77 -4.24
C ASP A 74 -6.39 16.49 -4.56
N PHE A 75 -5.39 15.78 -5.11
CA PHE A 75 -4.07 16.34 -5.42
C PHE A 75 -3.90 16.84 -6.85
N PHE A 76 -4.76 16.44 -7.78
CA PHE A 76 -4.64 16.76 -9.20
C PHE A 76 -5.89 17.48 -9.74
N PRO A 77 -5.76 18.25 -10.85
CA PRO A 77 -6.89 18.95 -11.45
C PRO A 77 -8.03 18.01 -11.90
N PRO A 78 -9.29 18.48 -11.88
CA PRO A 78 -10.43 17.74 -12.41
C PRO A 78 -10.17 17.28 -13.85
N GLY A 79 -10.43 16.00 -14.14
CA GLY A 79 -10.21 15.42 -15.48
C GLY A 79 -8.86 14.72 -15.69
N THR A 80 -7.89 14.86 -14.79
CA THR A 80 -6.59 14.16 -14.89
C THR A 80 -6.48 12.91 -14.01
N THR A 81 -7.39 12.75 -13.05
CA THR A 81 -7.40 11.63 -12.08
C THR A 81 -7.42 10.26 -12.75
N GLY A 82 -8.20 10.10 -13.84
CA GLY A 82 -8.25 8.85 -14.60
C GLY A 82 -6.89 8.47 -15.20
N SER A 83 -6.17 9.43 -15.76
CA SER A 83 -4.82 9.24 -16.31
C SER A 83 -3.82 8.87 -15.22
N VAL A 84 -3.87 9.55 -14.06
CA VAL A 84 -3.00 9.24 -12.91
C VAL A 84 -3.23 7.82 -12.40
N LEU A 85 -4.49 7.40 -12.27
CA LEU A 85 -4.84 6.03 -11.87
C LEU A 85 -4.45 4.99 -12.93
N GLY A 86 -4.55 5.34 -14.21
CA GLY A 86 -4.07 4.51 -15.31
C GLY A 86 -2.56 4.27 -15.20
N PHE A 87 -1.76 5.32 -15.05
CA PHE A 87 -0.31 5.20 -14.82
C PHE A 87 -0.01 4.38 -13.56
N TRP A 88 -0.70 4.66 -12.45
CA TRP A 88 -0.53 3.91 -11.20
C TRP A 88 -0.79 2.40 -11.41
N THR A 89 -1.82 2.05 -12.19
CA THR A 89 -2.15 0.65 -12.51
C THR A 89 -1.05 -0.03 -13.33
N ILE A 90 -0.45 0.69 -14.30
CA ILE A 90 0.67 0.17 -15.09
C ILE A 90 1.88 -0.14 -14.18
N PHE A 91 2.27 0.83 -13.35
CA PHE A 91 3.38 0.62 -12.40
C PHE A 91 3.08 -0.50 -11.40
N PHE A 92 1.84 -0.58 -10.93
CA PHE A 92 1.38 -1.68 -10.08
C PHE A 92 1.50 -3.04 -10.78
N GLY A 93 1.08 -3.14 -12.05
CA GLY A 93 1.21 -4.35 -12.85
C GLY A 93 2.67 -4.79 -13.05
N ILE A 94 3.57 -3.85 -13.35
CA ILE A 94 5.02 -4.13 -13.42
C ILE A 94 5.53 -4.63 -12.06
N GLY A 95 5.12 -3.98 -10.97
CA GLY A 95 5.45 -4.40 -9.61
C GLY A 95 5.00 -5.82 -9.30
N LEU A 96 3.80 -6.22 -9.71
CA LEU A 96 3.28 -7.59 -9.52
C LEU A 96 4.11 -8.66 -10.25
N ILE A 97 4.72 -8.31 -11.39
CA ILE A 97 5.60 -9.22 -12.14
C ILE A 97 6.98 -9.28 -11.48
N LEU A 98 7.56 -8.13 -11.16
CA LEU A 98 8.92 -8.05 -10.62
C LEU A 98 9.02 -8.52 -9.17
N ALA A 99 8.01 -8.29 -8.35
CA ALA A 99 8.03 -8.62 -6.92
C ALA A 99 8.32 -10.11 -6.63
N PRO A 100 7.62 -11.10 -7.21
CA PRO A 100 7.92 -12.51 -6.98
C PRO A 100 9.28 -12.92 -7.58
N MET A 101 9.68 -12.34 -8.72
CA MET A 101 10.99 -12.62 -9.32
C MET A 101 12.13 -12.18 -8.41
N VAL A 102 12.08 -10.93 -7.94
CA VAL A 102 13.10 -10.37 -7.03
C VAL A 102 13.03 -11.03 -5.66
N GLY A 103 11.82 -11.26 -5.13
CA GLY A 103 11.62 -11.91 -3.84
C GLY A 103 12.10 -13.36 -3.82
N GLY A 104 11.86 -14.11 -4.90
CA GLY A 104 12.38 -15.46 -5.09
C GLY A 104 13.90 -15.46 -5.20
N TRP A 105 14.46 -14.57 -6.03
CA TRP A 105 15.91 -14.48 -6.19
C TRP A 105 16.66 -14.12 -4.89
N ILE A 106 16.10 -13.21 -4.08
CA ILE A 106 16.62 -12.90 -2.73
C ILE A 106 16.52 -14.13 -1.81
N ALA A 107 15.42 -14.89 -1.87
CA ALA A 107 15.24 -16.09 -1.07
C ALA A 107 16.24 -17.19 -1.47
N ASP A 108 16.50 -17.36 -2.77
CA ASP A 108 17.45 -18.33 -3.32
C ASP A 108 18.90 -18.02 -2.88
N LEU A 109 19.29 -16.75 -2.89
CA LEU A 109 20.64 -16.33 -2.47
C LEU A 109 20.85 -16.43 -0.96
N SER A 110 19.82 -16.13 -0.17
CA SER A 110 19.91 -16.07 1.28
C SER A 110 19.56 -17.38 1.99
N GLY A 111 18.93 -18.32 1.27
CA GLY A 111 18.39 -19.56 1.83
C GLY A 111 17.17 -19.36 2.73
N SER A 112 16.60 -18.14 2.82
CA SER A 112 15.47 -17.84 3.70
C SER A 112 14.57 -16.73 3.15
N PHE A 113 13.25 -16.95 3.21
CA PHE A 113 12.26 -15.94 2.82
C PHE A 113 12.22 -14.71 3.74
N VAL A 114 12.79 -14.78 4.94
CA VAL A 114 12.80 -13.66 5.89
C VAL A 114 13.46 -12.43 5.28
N GLN A 115 14.55 -12.60 4.52
CA GLN A 115 15.23 -11.49 3.87
C GLN A 115 14.38 -10.86 2.76
N SER A 116 13.62 -11.67 2.01
CA SER A 116 12.66 -11.18 1.01
C SER A 116 11.52 -10.39 1.65
N PHE A 117 11.02 -10.83 2.80
CA PHE A 117 10.01 -10.07 3.56
C PHE A 117 10.56 -8.77 4.14
N LEU A 118 11.81 -8.75 4.63
CA LEU A 118 12.46 -7.53 5.08
C LEU A 118 12.65 -6.53 3.94
N ALA A 119 13.10 -6.99 2.78
CA ALA A 119 13.23 -6.17 1.58
C ALA A 119 11.87 -5.58 1.16
N ALA A 120 10.80 -6.40 1.18
CA ALA A 120 9.44 -5.96 0.87
C ALA A 120 8.88 -4.98 1.92
N SER A 121 9.20 -5.15 3.20
CA SER A 121 8.85 -4.17 4.24
C SER A 121 9.55 -2.82 4.00
N GLY A 122 10.81 -2.85 3.58
CA GLY A 122 11.60 -1.67 3.25
C GLY A 122 10.99 -0.83 2.13
N THR A 123 10.42 -1.46 1.10
CA THR A 123 9.78 -0.71 0.00
C THR A 123 8.56 0.08 0.49
N GLY A 124 7.79 -0.45 1.45
CA GLY A 124 6.69 0.28 2.08
C GLY A 124 7.14 1.52 2.84
N VAL A 125 8.28 1.46 3.53
CA VAL A 125 8.88 2.63 4.21
C VAL A 125 9.37 3.67 3.20
N VAL A 126 10.02 3.21 2.12
CA VAL A 126 10.47 4.09 1.04
C VAL A 126 9.28 4.78 0.37
N ALA A 127 8.20 4.05 0.11
CA ALA A 127 6.96 4.63 -0.43
C ALA A 127 6.38 5.69 0.51
N ALA A 128 6.30 5.40 1.81
CA ALA A 128 5.89 6.38 2.81
C ALA A 128 6.79 7.63 2.79
N PHE A 129 8.12 7.46 2.71
CA PHE A 129 9.04 8.57 2.58
C PHE A 129 8.74 9.45 1.35
N PHE A 130 8.54 8.86 0.17
CA PHE A 130 8.18 9.62 -1.03
C PHE A 130 6.84 10.36 -0.89
N ILE A 131 5.84 9.75 -0.24
CA ILE A 131 4.55 10.39 0.02
C ILE A 131 4.73 11.65 0.89
N THR A 132 5.70 11.68 1.81
CA THR A 132 5.99 12.91 2.59
C THR A 132 6.43 14.08 1.69
N ARG A 133 6.99 13.80 0.51
CA ARG A 133 7.48 14.81 -0.44
C ARG A 133 6.40 15.28 -1.41
N ILE A 134 5.29 14.58 -1.52
CA ILE A 134 4.14 15.00 -2.35
C ILE A 134 3.55 16.29 -1.78
N ARG A 135 3.41 17.29 -2.65
CA ARG A 135 2.70 18.55 -2.39
C ARG A 135 1.45 18.60 -3.27
N LYS A 136 0.40 19.21 -2.75
CA LYS A 136 -0.83 19.46 -3.51
C LYS A 136 -0.50 20.40 -4.66
N VAL A 137 -0.90 20.03 -5.87
CA VAL A 137 -0.82 20.92 -7.03
C VAL A 137 -2.01 21.88 -6.91
N GLU A 138 -1.74 23.15 -6.61
CA GLU A 138 -2.79 24.17 -6.58
C GLU A 138 -3.28 24.45 -8.02
N PRO A 139 -4.59 24.65 -8.23
CA PRO A 139 -5.10 24.99 -9.56
C PRO A 139 -4.49 26.32 -10.00
N SER A 140 -3.95 26.39 -11.22
CA SER A 140 -3.50 27.67 -11.77
C SER A 140 -4.70 28.61 -11.92
N PRO A 141 -4.58 29.92 -11.63
CA PRO A 141 -5.72 30.85 -11.67
C PRO A 141 -6.35 31.08 -13.07
N ASN A 142 -5.80 30.48 -14.14
CA ASN A 142 -6.08 30.84 -15.53
C ASN A 142 -6.44 29.62 -16.43
N SER A 143 -7.36 28.77 -15.99
CA SER A 143 -7.95 27.71 -16.85
C SER A 143 -9.43 27.53 -16.57
#